data_AF-A0A7Y2N732-F1
#
_entry.id   AF-A0A7Y2N732-F1
#
_cell.length_a   1.000
_cell.length_b   1.000
_cell.length_c   1.000
_cell.angle_alpha   90.00
_cell.angle_beta   90.00
_cell.angle_gamma   90.00
#
_symmetry.space_group_name_H-M   'P 1'
#
loop_
_entity.id
_entity.type
_entity.pdbx_description
1 polymer ?
#
loop_
_entity_poly.entity_id
_entity_poly.type
_entity_poly.pdbx_seq_one_letter_code
_entity_poly.pdbx_strand_id
1 'polypeptide(L)'
;MITPVIQEATEAPQPIIPPPSPKRTGRSPLVIALIVVGVILLPLILLFAGLVALRAGVETTVSEVVTQGEQFDMNRDMDMEMQVEVVLESGPTVVLPENVYPGEDRGVQEGSVQHVATFTSADGVSDLYRYQAILLDSATQEVMDCLGMTQGSGATVSCRSLDETQPLVFWGDAVGPSGSWYSVAVAGLPLEATRLVTETETGRLVGSDIVNGVSYQEWPAAEGSTGGLLPNGGRQFGEAMRTVALDVQGTVVWTEFGGN
;
A
#
# COMPACT_ATOMS: atom_id res chain seq x y z
N MET A 1 40.83 -96.15 -7.08
CA MET A 1 42.27 -96.32 -6.75
C MET A 1 43.07 -95.68 -7.87
N ILE A 2 44.19 -94.98 -7.72
CA ILE A 2 44.99 -94.41 -6.62
C ILE A 2 45.92 -93.41 -7.37
N THR A 3 46.12 -92.21 -6.84
CA THR A 3 47.10 -91.19 -7.28
C THR A 3 48.55 -91.70 -7.09
N PRO A 4 49.60 -91.10 -7.70
CA PRO A 4 50.23 -89.98 -6.98
C PRO A 4 50.86 -88.88 -7.83
N VAL A 5 50.99 -87.76 -7.13
CA VAL A 5 51.69 -86.50 -7.41
C VAL A 5 53.17 -86.64 -7.05
N ILE A 6 54.06 -85.97 -7.78
CA ILE A 6 55.38 -85.55 -7.27
C ILE A 6 55.56 -84.05 -7.57
N GLN A 7 55.89 -83.31 -6.51
CA GLN A 7 56.30 -81.90 -6.49
C GLN A 7 57.81 -81.78 -6.77
N GLU A 8 58.25 -80.68 -7.37
CA GLU A 8 59.62 -80.20 -7.17
C GLU A 8 59.63 -78.67 -7.05
N ALA A 9 60.51 -78.20 -6.16
CA ALA A 9 60.52 -76.89 -5.53
C ALA A 9 61.20 -75.81 -6.39
N THR A 10 60.87 -74.54 -6.14
CA THR A 10 61.67 -73.41 -6.62
C THR A 10 61.86 -72.41 -5.49
N GLU A 11 63.13 -72.07 -5.29
CA GLU A 11 63.77 -71.35 -4.20
C GLU A 11 63.57 -69.83 -4.28
N ALA A 12 63.58 -69.18 -3.12
CA ALA A 12 63.20 -67.78 -2.92
C ALA A 12 64.33 -66.76 -3.26
N PRO A 13 64.01 -65.59 -3.84
CA PRO A 13 64.92 -64.44 -3.89
C PRO A 13 64.84 -63.57 -2.63
N GLN A 14 65.98 -63.02 -2.22
CA GLN A 14 66.21 -62.29 -0.97
C GLN A 14 65.56 -60.88 -0.91
N PRO A 15 65.37 -60.30 0.30
CA PRO A 15 64.76 -58.97 0.48
C PRO A 15 65.74 -57.83 0.18
N ILE A 16 65.29 -56.87 -0.63
CA ILE A 16 66.00 -55.61 -0.91
C ILE A 16 65.58 -54.57 0.15
N ILE A 17 66.55 -54.05 0.92
CA ILE A 17 66.35 -52.98 1.91
C ILE A 17 66.44 -51.61 1.21
N PRO A 18 65.39 -50.75 1.24
CA PRO A 18 65.49 -49.39 0.73
C PRO A 18 66.11 -48.41 1.77
N PRO A 19 66.86 -47.38 1.32
CA PRO A 19 67.50 -46.39 2.20
C PRO A 19 66.50 -45.38 2.82
N PRO A 20 66.89 -44.72 3.92
CA PRO A 20 65.98 -43.89 4.73
C PRO A 20 65.56 -42.58 4.04
N SER A 21 64.28 -42.24 4.20
CA SER A 21 63.64 -41.02 3.66
C SER A 21 64.08 -39.73 4.39
N PRO A 22 64.21 -38.60 3.68
CA PRO A 22 64.60 -37.32 4.26
C PRO A 22 63.47 -36.66 5.08
N LYS A 23 63.83 -36.14 6.26
CA LYS A 23 62.96 -35.33 7.14
C LYS A 23 62.43 -34.10 6.40
N ARG A 24 61.10 -33.99 6.29
CA ARG A 24 60.39 -32.86 5.67
C ARG A 24 60.39 -31.65 6.62
N THR A 25 61.13 -30.61 6.25
CA THR A 25 61.18 -29.30 6.91
C THR A 25 59.90 -28.49 6.68
N GLY A 26 59.65 -27.54 7.59
CA GLY A 26 58.36 -26.91 7.87
C GLY A 26 57.65 -26.22 6.70
N ARG A 27 56.32 -26.13 6.83
CA ARG A 27 55.43 -25.45 5.88
C ARG A 27 55.82 -23.96 5.78
N SER A 28 55.95 -23.49 4.55
CA SER A 28 56.32 -22.11 4.20
C SER A 28 55.38 -21.09 4.87
N PRO A 29 55.91 -20.00 5.46
CA PRO A 29 55.12 -18.95 6.12
C PRO A 29 54.11 -18.28 5.19
N LEU A 30 54.32 -18.39 3.87
CA LEU A 30 53.40 -17.87 2.85
C LEU A 30 52.07 -18.65 2.81
N VAL A 31 52.09 -19.96 3.10
CA VAL A 31 50.88 -20.78 3.20
C VAL A 31 50.08 -20.42 4.46
N ILE A 32 50.77 -20.09 5.55
CA ILE A 32 50.12 -19.66 6.80
C ILE A 32 49.48 -18.29 6.62
N ALA A 33 50.16 -17.35 5.95
CA ALA A 33 49.63 -16.03 5.65
C ALA A 33 48.35 -16.07 4.78
N LEU A 34 48.33 -16.93 3.74
CA LEU A 34 47.13 -17.13 2.90
C LEU A 34 45.94 -17.71 3.67
N ILE A 35 46.18 -18.63 4.60
CA ILE A 35 45.12 -19.19 5.44
C ILE A 35 44.54 -18.12 6.37
N VAL A 36 45.39 -17.29 7.00
CA VAL A 36 44.93 -16.22 7.90
C VAL A 36 44.10 -15.18 7.13
N VAL A 37 44.54 -14.79 5.94
CA VAL A 37 43.78 -13.85 5.08
C VAL A 37 42.43 -14.45 4.66
N GLY A 38 42.39 -15.73 4.30
CA GLY A 38 41.14 -16.42 3.96
C GLY A 38 40.17 -16.54 5.14
N VAL A 39 40.67 -16.84 6.35
CA VAL A 39 39.85 -16.98 7.56
C VAL A 39 39.27 -15.64 8.01
N ILE A 40 39.91 -14.51 7.71
CA ILE A 40 39.41 -13.18 8.08
C ILE A 40 38.47 -12.63 7.00
N LEU A 41 38.80 -12.78 5.71
CA LEU A 41 37.99 -12.23 4.62
C LEU A 41 36.66 -12.98 4.43
N LEU A 42 36.64 -14.31 4.60
CA LEU A 42 35.44 -15.11 4.41
C LEU A 42 34.27 -14.69 5.33
N PRO A 43 34.43 -14.57 6.67
CA PRO A 43 33.36 -14.12 7.54
C PRO A 43 32.96 -12.68 7.25
N LEU A 44 33.88 -11.82 6.81
CA LEU A 44 33.58 -10.42 6.46
C LEU A 44 32.71 -10.33 5.20
N ILE A 45 32.98 -11.15 4.19
CA ILE A 45 32.15 -11.26 2.98
C ILE A 45 30.77 -11.84 3.33
N LEU A 46 30.71 -12.88 4.18
CA LEU A 46 29.44 -13.46 4.63
C LEU A 46 28.61 -12.47 5.46
N LEU A 47 29.25 -11.64 6.28
CA LEU A 47 28.59 -10.61 7.07
C LEU A 47 28.07 -9.47 6.19
N PHE A 48 28.82 -9.09 5.16
CA PHE A 48 28.34 -8.14 4.13
C PHE A 48 27.20 -8.71 3.30
N ALA A 49 27.29 -9.97 2.86
CA ALA A 49 26.21 -10.64 2.15
C ALA A 49 24.95 -10.79 3.02
N GLY A 50 25.10 -11.07 4.31
CA GLY A 50 24.02 -11.10 5.29
C GLY A 50 23.38 -9.73 5.50
N LEU A 51 24.17 -8.65 5.56
CA LEU A 51 23.68 -7.27 5.65
C LEU A 51 22.96 -6.81 4.38
N VAL A 52 23.47 -7.20 3.20
CA VAL A 52 22.80 -6.95 1.91
C VAL A 52 21.51 -7.75 1.81
N ALA A 53 21.50 -9.02 2.26
CA ALA A 53 20.28 -9.83 2.32
C ALA A 53 19.27 -9.32 3.37
N LEU A 54 19.73 -8.75 4.49
CA LEU A 54 18.87 -8.07 5.48
C LEU A 54 18.32 -6.76 4.94
N ARG A 55 19.05 -6.01 4.11
CA ARG A 55 18.51 -4.82 3.44
C ARG A 55 17.56 -5.17 2.28
N ALA A 56 17.89 -6.19 1.48
CA ALA A 56 17.02 -6.68 0.42
C ALA A 56 15.79 -7.44 0.97
N GLY A 57 15.90 -8.01 2.18
CA GLY A 57 14.81 -8.72 2.86
C GLY A 57 13.82 -7.82 3.59
N VAL A 58 14.14 -6.53 3.74
CA VAL A 58 13.25 -5.50 4.34
C VAL A 58 12.56 -4.65 3.25
N GLU A 59 12.58 -5.11 2.00
CA GLU A 59 11.64 -4.71 0.94
C GLU A 59 10.62 -5.82 0.66
N THR A 60 10.30 -6.64 1.66
CA THR A 60 8.96 -7.25 1.71
C THR A 60 8.03 -6.28 2.41
N THR A 61 7.78 -5.15 1.75
CA THR A 61 6.48 -4.51 1.87
C THR A 61 5.46 -5.61 1.63
N VAL A 62 4.70 -5.89 2.67
CA VAL A 62 3.41 -6.57 2.60
C VAL A 62 2.49 -5.65 1.78
N SER A 63 2.71 -5.60 0.47
CA SER A 63 1.62 -5.45 -0.49
C SER A 63 1.14 -6.86 -0.75
N GLU A 64 0.39 -7.42 0.21
CA GLU A 64 -0.55 -8.46 -0.15
C GLU A 64 -1.58 -7.75 -1.04
N VAL A 65 -1.31 -7.85 -2.34
CA VAL A 65 -2.20 -7.45 -3.42
C VAL A 65 -3.50 -8.21 -3.21
N VAL A 66 -4.48 -7.56 -2.59
CA VAL A 66 -5.86 -8.01 -2.74
C VAL A 66 -6.35 -7.48 -4.08
N THR A 67 -6.12 -8.37 -5.04
CA THR A 67 -6.56 -8.49 -6.42
C THR A 67 -7.95 -7.96 -6.72
N GLN A 68 -8.02 -7.00 -7.65
CA GLN A 68 -9.19 -6.85 -8.52
C GLN A 68 -9.67 -8.23 -9.01
N GLY A 69 -10.97 -8.47 -9.00
CA GLY A 69 -11.56 -9.77 -9.35
C GLY A 69 -11.89 -10.67 -8.15
N GLU A 70 -11.51 -10.30 -6.93
CA GLU A 70 -12.02 -10.94 -5.71
C GLU A 70 -13.55 -10.82 -5.65
N GLN A 71 -14.23 -11.88 -5.23
CA GLN A 71 -15.66 -11.80 -4.92
C GLN A 71 -15.84 -11.31 -3.48
N PHE A 72 -16.49 -10.16 -3.33
CA PHE A 72 -16.98 -9.72 -2.04
C PHE A 72 -18.27 -10.47 -1.71
N ASP A 73 -18.39 -10.98 -0.49
CA ASP A 73 -19.62 -11.64 -0.04
C ASP A 73 -20.73 -10.59 0.14
N MET A 74 -21.49 -10.33 -0.93
CA MET A 74 -22.64 -9.42 -0.89
C MET A 74 -23.79 -9.92 0.00
N ASN A 75 -23.73 -11.16 0.52
CA ASN A 75 -24.71 -11.65 1.48
C ASN A 75 -24.35 -11.27 2.93
N ARG A 76 -23.16 -10.70 3.16
CA ARG A 76 -22.83 -10.14 4.46
C ARG A 76 -23.63 -8.86 4.65
N ASP A 77 -24.46 -8.84 5.68
CA ASP A 77 -25.24 -7.67 6.04
C ASP A 77 -24.29 -6.48 6.32
N MET A 78 -24.62 -5.34 5.75
CA MET A 78 -23.92 -4.10 6.05
C MET A 78 -24.34 -3.62 7.43
N ASP A 79 -23.37 -3.29 8.26
CA ASP A 79 -23.65 -2.73 9.58
C ASP A 79 -24.25 -1.31 9.45
N MET A 80 -23.86 -0.60 8.39
CA MET A 80 -24.38 0.72 8.03
C MET A 80 -24.49 0.86 6.52
N GLU A 81 -25.60 1.45 6.06
CA GLU A 81 -25.82 1.76 4.65
C GLU A 81 -26.23 3.22 4.53
N MET A 82 -25.43 4.01 3.82
CA MET A 82 -25.76 5.39 3.54
C MET A 82 -26.56 5.51 2.25
N GLN A 83 -27.62 6.31 2.31
CA GLN A 83 -28.37 6.68 1.13
C GLN A 83 -27.76 7.95 0.53
N VAL A 84 -27.37 7.89 -0.74
CA VAL A 84 -26.90 9.05 -1.49
C VAL A 84 -28.09 9.69 -2.19
N GLU A 85 -28.55 10.85 -1.71
CA GLU A 85 -29.56 11.65 -2.40
C GLU A 85 -28.86 12.52 -3.45
N VAL A 86 -28.91 12.09 -4.71
CA VAL A 86 -28.16 12.73 -5.79
C VAL A 86 -28.96 13.90 -6.37
N VAL A 87 -28.46 15.12 -6.19
CA VAL A 87 -28.91 16.29 -6.97
C VAL A 87 -27.79 16.73 -7.90
N LEU A 88 -27.88 16.37 -9.18
CA LEU A 88 -26.95 16.81 -10.21
C LEU A 88 -27.47 18.10 -10.83
N GLU A 89 -27.04 19.25 -10.31
CA GLU A 89 -27.17 20.52 -11.04
C GLU A 89 -25.82 20.93 -11.61
N SER A 90 -25.56 20.57 -12.88
CA SER A 90 -24.49 21.21 -13.65
C SER A 90 -24.94 22.61 -14.06
N GLY A 91 -24.70 23.60 -13.18
CA GLY A 91 -24.92 25.01 -13.48
C GLY A 91 -23.64 25.69 -14.00
N PRO A 92 -23.72 26.62 -14.96
CA PRO A 92 -22.54 27.28 -15.56
C PRO A 92 -21.81 28.25 -14.62
N THR A 93 -22.09 28.24 -13.31
CA THR A 93 -21.56 29.23 -12.36
C THR A 93 -21.61 28.69 -10.92
N VAL A 94 -21.03 27.51 -10.69
CA VAL A 94 -20.80 27.06 -9.30
C VAL A 94 -19.58 27.81 -8.78
N VAL A 95 -19.81 28.72 -7.84
CA VAL A 95 -18.71 29.38 -7.10
C VAL A 95 -18.20 28.38 -6.08
N LEU A 96 -16.92 28.03 -6.17
CA LEU A 96 -16.28 27.17 -5.16
C LEU A 96 -16.31 27.91 -3.81
N PRO A 97 -16.82 27.28 -2.74
CA PRO A 97 -16.80 27.89 -1.41
C PRO A 97 -15.37 28.28 -1.00
N GLU A 98 -15.19 29.43 -0.34
CA GLU A 98 -13.86 29.97 0.01
C GLU A 98 -13.03 29.02 0.90
N ASN A 99 -13.70 28.13 1.64
CA ASN A 99 -13.06 27.12 2.47
C ASN A 99 -12.57 25.88 1.69
N VAL A 100 -13.06 25.65 0.47
CA VAL A 100 -12.62 24.56 -0.42
C VAL A 100 -11.45 25.07 -1.27
N TYR A 101 -10.34 25.39 -0.63
CA TYR A 101 -9.19 26.02 -1.29
C TYR A 101 -8.01 25.05 -1.41
N PRO A 102 -7.40 24.88 -2.61
CA PRO A 102 -6.36 23.88 -2.84
C PRO A 102 -5.00 24.19 -2.18
N GLY A 103 -4.82 25.35 -1.56
CA GLY A 103 -3.57 25.76 -0.90
C GLY A 103 -3.04 27.10 -1.44
N GLU A 104 -2.20 27.79 -0.66
CA GLU A 104 -1.73 29.16 -0.95
C GLU A 104 -0.95 29.29 -2.28
N ASP A 105 -0.38 28.20 -2.78
CA ASP A 105 0.42 28.12 -4.00
C ASP A 105 -0.38 27.73 -5.26
N ARG A 106 -1.71 27.55 -5.12
CA ARG A 106 -2.57 26.99 -6.17
C ARG A 106 -3.77 27.88 -6.46
N GLY A 107 -4.05 28.11 -7.73
CA GLY A 107 -5.25 28.79 -8.19
C GLY A 107 -6.27 27.80 -8.74
N VAL A 108 -7.56 28.07 -8.56
CA VAL A 108 -8.62 27.30 -9.22
C VAL A 108 -8.70 27.71 -10.69
N GLN A 109 -8.68 26.74 -11.60
CA GLN A 109 -8.83 27.01 -13.03
C GLN A 109 -10.25 27.49 -13.32
N GLU A 110 -10.36 28.63 -14.00
CA GLU A 110 -11.64 29.24 -14.35
C GLU A 110 -12.53 28.27 -15.13
N GLY A 111 -13.81 28.18 -14.75
CA GLY A 111 -14.80 27.32 -15.40
C GLY A 111 -14.63 25.81 -15.14
N SER A 112 -13.67 25.39 -14.32
CA SER A 112 -13.45 23.97 -14.01
C SER A 112 -14.32 23.43 -12.88
N VAL A 113 -14.92 24.30 -12.07
CA VAL A 113 -15.67 23.92 -10.87
C VAL A 113 -16.99 23.24 -11.22
N GLN A 114 -17.21 22.09 -10.62
CA GLN A 114 -18.42 21.28 -10.76
C GLN A 114 -18.90 20.87 -9.37
N HIS A 115 -20.17 21.13 -9.05
CA HIS A 115 -20.84 20.49 -7.93
C HIS A 115 -21.25 19.08 -8.36
N VAL A 116 -20.86 18.09 -7.57
CA VAL A 116 -20.93 16.67 -7.94
C VAL A 116 -22.09 16.00 -7.23
N ALA A 117 -22.20 16.22 -5.92
CA ALA A 117 -23.20 15.59 -5.09
C ALA A 117 -23.38 16.37 -3.79
N THR A 118 -24.55 16.21 -3.20
CA THR A 118 -24.85 16.61 -1.84
C THR A 118 -25.14 15.34 -1.04
N PHE A 119 -24.54 15.21 0.13
CA PHE A 119 -24.75 14.11 1.06
C PHE A 119 -25.41 14.65 2.32
N THR A 120 -26.42 13.95 2.82
CA THR A 120 -27.04 14.29 4.11
C THR A 120 -26.68 13.22 5.12
N SER A 121 -26.03 13.62 6.20
CA SER A 121 -25.65 12.74 7.31
C SER A 121 -26.24 13.24 8.63
N ALA A 122 -25.89 12.57 9.73
CA ALA A 122 -26.34 12.96 11.06
C ALA A 122 -25.80 14.34 11.48
N ASP A 123 -24.62 14.72 11.02
CA ASP A 123 -23.94 15.98 11.39
C ASP A 123 -24.21 17.13 10.42
N GLY A 124 -24.90 16.86 9.31
CA GLY A 124 -25.43 17.89 8.44
C GLY A 124 -25.35 17.54 6.96
N VAL A 125 -25.24 18.59 6.16
CA VAL A 125 -25.16 18.51 4.71
C VAL A 125 -23.71 18.69 4.29
N SER A 126 -23.23 17.79 3.43
CA SER A 126 -21.90 17.83 2.84
C SER A 126 -22.00 17.99 1.33
N ASP A 127 -21.37 19.03 0.77
CA ASP A 127 -21.30 19.21 -0.68
C ASP A 127 -19.94 18.81 -1.21
N LEU A 128 -19.96 18.06 -2.31
CA LEU A 128 -18.77 17.57 -2.98
C LEU A 128 -18.58 18.28 -4.32
N TYR A 129 -17.37 18.72 -4.57
CA TYR A 129 -16.97 19.50 -5.73
C TYR A 129 -15.79 18.83 -6.42
N ARG A 130 -15.77 18.91 -7.75
CA ARG A 130 -14.59 18.64 -8.57
C ARG A 130 -14.16 19.90 -9.27
N TYR A 131 -12.86 20.13 -9.36
CA TYR A 131 -12.30 21.29 -10.04
C TYR A 131 -10.85 21.02 -10.42
N GLN A 132 -10.32 21.84 -11.32
CA GLN A 132 -8.91 21.80 -11.66
C GLN A 132 -8.16 22.91 -10.92
N ALA A 133 -6.99 22.59 -10.38
CA ALA A 133 -6.10 23.56 -9.75
C ALA A 133 -4.81 23.72 -10.56
N ILE A 134 -4.29 24.95 -10.63
CA ILE A 134 -3.05 25.29 -11.33
C ILE A 134 -2.04 25.78 -10.31
N LEU A 135 -0.81 25.26 -10.34
CA LEU A 135 0.29 25.78 -9.53
C LEU A 135 0.70 27.18 -10.00
N LEU A 136 0.59 28.18 -9.11
CA LEU A 136 0.78 29.60 -9.43
C LEU A 136 2.26 29.98 -9.61
N ASP A 137 3.17 29.28 -8.94
CA ASP A 137 4.62 29.56 -8.96
C ASP A 137 5.43 28.55 -9.82
N SER A 138 4.73 27.73 -10.62
CA SER A 138 5.37 26.74 -11.48
C SER A 138 5.64 27.31 -12.88
N ALA A 139 6.88 27.17 -13.36
CA ALA A 139 7.26 27.50 -14.73
C ALA A 139 6.53 26.64 -15.78
N THR A 140 5.95 25.50 -15.37
CA THR A 140 5.28 24.55 -16.27
C THR A 140 3.75 24.58 -16.18
N GLN A 141 3.15 25.46 -15.37
CA GLN A 141 1.68 25.55 -15.15
C GLN A 141 1.02 24.18 -15.04
N GLU A 142 1.50 23.37 -14.09
CA GLU A 142 0.94 22.05 -13.85
C GLU A 142 -0.51 22.16 -13.38
N VAL A 143 -1.38 21.38 -14.03
CA VAL A 143 -2.82 21.30 -13.73
C VAL A 143 -3.08 20.00 -12.98
N MET A 144 -3.85 20.10 -11.90
CA MET A 144 -4.24 18.99 -11.03
C MET A 144 -5.76 18.81 -11.02
N ASP A 145 -6.23 17.57 -10.93
CA ASP A 145 -7.64 17.24 -10.66
C ASP A 145 -7.84 17.23 -9.14
N CYS A 146 -8.78 18.02 -8.64
CA CYS A 146 -9.06 18.17 -7.23
C CYS A 146 -10.49 17.74 -6.91
N LEU A 147 -10.63 17.09 -5.76
CA LEU A 147 -11.87 16.79 -5.08
C LEU A 147 -11.94 17.62 -3.80
N GLY A 148 -12.97 18.44 -3.68
CA GLY A 148 -13.21 19.27 -2.52
C GLY A 148 -14.53 18.93 -1.85
N MET A 149 -14.56 18.75 -0.54
CA MET A 149 -15.77 18.50 0.22
C MET A 149 -15.97 19.60 1.25
N THR A 150 -17.21 20.07 1.39
CA THR A 150 -17.62 20.91 2.53
C THR A 150 -18.44 20.08 3.50
N GLN A 151 -18.31 20.35 4.80
CA GLN A 151 -19.19 19.81 5.83
C GLN A 151 -19.27 20.81 6.97
N GLY A 152 -20.48 21.34 7.24
CA GLY A 152 -20.67 22.40 8.23
C GLY A 152 -19.81 23.63 7.93
N SER A 153 -18.90 24.00 8.84
CA SER A 153 -17.93 25.09 8.62
C SER A 153 -16.59 24.63 8.06
N GLY A 154 -16.36 23.32 7.98
CA GLY A 154 -15.12 22.72 7.50
C GLY A 154 -15.15 22.47 6.00
N ALA A 155 -13.97 22.39 5.41
CA ALA A 155 -13.79 21.88 4.07
C ALA A 155 -12.46 21.13 3.97
N THR A 156 -12.42 20.19 3.06
CA THR A 156 -11.26 19.36 2.80
C THR A 156 -11.04 19.23 1.31
N VAL A 157 -9.77 19.08 0.92
CA VAL A 157 -9.37 19.03 -0.48
C VAL A 157 -8.34 17.93 -0.66
N SER A 158 -8.53 17.11 -1.68
CA SER A 158 -7.56 16.15 -2.18
C SER A 158 -7.29 16.45 -3.65
N CYS A 159 -6.04 16.50 -4.08
CA CYS A 159 -5.66 16.80 -5.47
C CYS A 159 -4.62 15.79 -5.96
N ARG A 160 -4.68 15.47 -7.25
CA ARG A 160 -3.72 14.62 -7.94
C ARG A 160 -3.31 15.23 -9.28
N SER A 161 -2.21 14.75 -9.86
CA SER A 161 -1.84 15.12 -11.22
C SER A 161 -2.87 14.58 -12.23
N LEU A 162 -3.09 15.31 -13.34
CA LEU A 162 -4.01 14.85 -14.40
C LEU A 162 -3.58 13.53 -15.06
N ASP A 163 -2.29 13.19 -15.00
CA ASP A 163 -1.75 11.96 -15.56
C ASP A 163 -2.03 10.73 -14.68
N GLU A 164 -2.51 10.94 -13.45
CA GLU A 164 -2.90 9.87 -12.54
C GLU A 164 -4.31 9.36 -12.84
N THR A 165 -4.44 8.04 -13.00
CA THR A 165 -5.70 7.39 -13.35
C THR A 165 -6.42 6.78 -12.14
N GLN A 166 -5.77 6.72 -10.98
CA GLN A 166 -6.33 6.12 -9.76
C GLN A 166 -7.37 7.03 -9.12
N PRO A 167 -8.54 6.53 -8.71
CA PRO A 167 -9.59 7.33 -8.06
C PRO A 167 -9.05 8.28 -6.99
N LEU A 168 -9.58 9.50 -6.96
CA LEU A 168 -9.29 10.46 -5.89
C LEU A 168 -9.96 9.99 -4.61
N VAL A 169 -9.17 9.73 -3.58
CA VAL A 169 -9.66 9.35 -2.26
C VAL A 169 -9.44 10.52 -1.31
N PHE A 170 -10.48 10.80 -0.54
CA PHE A 170 -10.44 11.72 0.57
C PHE A 170 -10.84 10.97 1.85
N TRP A 171 -10.04 11.12 2.90
CA TRP A 171 -10.32 10.60 4.22
C TRP A 171 -10.50 11.75 5.20
N GLY A 172 -11.60 11.72 5.95
CA GLY A 172 -11.94 12.77 6.89
C GLY A 172 -12.22 12.23 8.28
N ASP A 173 -11.88 13.03 9.28
CA ASP A 173 -12.36 12.89 10.64
C ASP A 173 -13.02 14.21 11.08
N ALA A 174 -14.19 14.12 11.70
CA ALA A 174 -14.96 15.27 12.14
C ALA A 174 -15.43 15.08 13.58
N VAL A 175 -15.56 16.19 14.32
CA VAL A 175 -16.18 16.21 15.65
C VAL A 175 -17.39 17.14 15.57
N GLY A 176 -18.58 16.54 15.62
CA GLY A 176 -19.86 17.22 15.58
C GLY A 176 -20.56 17.23 16.94
N PRO A 177 -21.73 17.92 17.03
CA PRO A 177 -22.55 17.93 18.24
C PRO A 177 -23.01 16.53 18.69
N SER A 178 -23.12 15.61 17.74
CA SER A 178 -23.57 14.22 17.94
C SER A 178 -22.45 13.22 18.24
N GLY A 179 -21.17 13.62 18.13
CA GLY A 179 -20.03 12.74 18.36
C GLY A 179 -18.87 12.99 17.41
N SER A 180 -17.93 12.05 17.37
CA SER A 180 -16.85 12.02 16.38
C SER A 180 -17.19 11.06 15.26
N TRP A 181 -16.74 11.36 14.04
CA TRP A 181 -17.08 10.62 12.84
C TRP A 181 -15.87 10.46 11.93
N TYR A 182 -15.86 9.35 11.21
CA TYR A 182 -14.95 9.11 10.10
C TYR A 182 -15.72 9.18 8.81
N SER A 183 -15.06 9.65 7.76
CA SER A 183 -15.64 9.68 6.43
C SER A 183 -14.63 9.34 5.35
N VAL A 184 -15.13 8.76 4.25
CA VAL A 184 -14.38 8.61 3.01
C VAL A 184 -15.21 9.15 1.86
N ALA A 185 -14.60 9.95 0.99
CA ALA A 185 -15.15 10.34 -0.29
C ALA A 185 -14.24 9.82 -1.40
N VAL A 186 -14.81 9.20 -2.43
CA VAL A 186 -14.06 8.69 -3.57
C VAL A 186 -14.65 9.24 -4.86
N ALA A 187 -13.80 9.73 -5.76
CA ALA A 187 -14.20 10.24 -7.06
C ALA A 187 -13.35 9.67 -8.20
N GLY A 188 -13.97 9.48 -9.36
CA GLY A 188 -13.30 8.88 -10.52
C GLY A 188 -13.22 7.36 -10.44
N LEU A 189 -14.18 6.72 -9.77
CA LEU A 189 -14.33 5.26 -9.73
C LEU A 189 -14.60 4.68 -11.13
N PRO A 190 -14.24 3.41 -11.39
CA PRO A 190 -14.55 2.71 -12.64
C PRO A 190 -16.04 2.77 -12.97
N LEU A 191 -16.39 2.79 -14.26
CA LEU A 191 -17.79 2.93 -14.72
C LEU A 191 -18.68 1.74 -14.36
N GLU A 192 -18.06 0.57 -14.22
CA GLU A 192 -18.70 -0.67 -13.79
C GLU A 192 -18.95 -0.73 -12.28
N ALA A 193 -18.35 0.18 -11.51
CA ALA A 193 -18.51 0.21 -10.06
C ALA A 193 -19.90 0.76 -9.69
N THR A 194 -20.60 0.03 -8.82
CA THR A 194 -21.97 0.35 -8.40
C THR A 194 -22.12 0.55 -6.90
N ARG A 195 -21.22 -0.03 -6.10
CA ARG A 195 -21.26 0.08 -4.65
C ARG A 195 -19.86 0.31 -4.09
N LEU A 196 -19.75 1.19 -3.10
CA LEU A 196 -18.55 1.33 -2.29
C LEU A 196 -18.79 0.61 -0.96
N VAL A 197 -17.78 -0.10 -0.46
CA VAL A 197 -17.82 -0.77 0.85
C VAL A 197 -16.52 -0.50 1.58
N THR A 198 -16.60 0.01 2.81
CA THR A 198 -15.46 0.17 3.71
C THR A 198 -15.56 -0.81 4.86
N GLU A 199 -14.48 -1.57 5.06
CA GLU A 199 -14.23 -2.37 6.25
C GLU A 199 -13.41 -1.57 7.25
N THR A 200 -13.93 -1.44 8.46
CA THR A 200 -13.28 -0.70 9.54
C THR A 200 -12.40 -1.60 10.43
N GLU A 201 -11.46 -1.06 11.20
CA GLU A 201 -10.58 -1.79 12.12
C GLU A 201 -11.36 -2.54 13.20
N THR A 202 -12.56 -2.07 13.58
CA THR A 202 -13.47 -2.80 14.48
C THR A 202 -14.27 -3.90 13.78
N GLY A 203 -14.07 -4.09 12.47
CA GLY A 203 -14.70 -5.12 11.64
C GLY A 203 -16.07 -4.76 11.12
N ARG A 204 -16.48 -3.48 11.19
CA ARG A 204 -17.76 -3.00 10.67
C ARG A 204 -17.70 -2.84 9.16
N LEU A 205 -18.81 -3.09 8.49
CA LEU A 205 -19.01 -2.81 7.07
C LEU A 205 -19.90 -1.59 6.85
N VAL A 206 -19.37 -0.63 6.13
CA VAL A 206 -20.07 0.59 5.72
C VAL A 206 -20.28 0.54 4.22
N GLY A 207 -21.53 0.61 3.78
CA GLY A 207 -21.91 0.56 2.37
C GLY A 207 -22.52 1.86 1.88
N SER A 208 -22.27 2.18 0.62
CA SER A 208 -22.94 3.28 -0.09
C SER A 208 -23.01 2.98 -1.58
N ASP A 209 -24.02 3.54 -2.25
CA ASP A 209 -24.10 3.49 -3.70
C ASP A 209 -23.04 4.40 -4.34
N ILE A 210 -22.60 4.03 -5.55
CA ILE A 210 -21.75 4.86 -6.40
C ILE A 210 -22.63 5.52 -7.45
N VAL A 211 -22.52 6.84 -7.56
CA VAL A 211 -23.25 7.61 -8.57
C VAL A 211 -22.28 8.46 -9.37
N ASN A 212 -22.31 8.29 -10.69
CA ASN A 212 -21.41 8.98 -11.63
C ASN A 212 -19.92 8.85 -11.26
N GLY A 213 -19.51 7.66 -10.80
CA GLY A 213 -18.13 7.39 -10.41
C GLY A 213 -17.72 8.05 -9.09
N VAL A 214 -18.69 8.42 -8.25
CA VAL A 214 -18.47 9.12 -6.99
C VAL A 214 -19.27 8.45 -5.86
N SER A 215 -18.67 8.36 -4.68
CA SER A 215 -19.37 7.88 -3.49
C SER A 215 -18.79 8.53 -2.23
N TYR A 216 -19.60 8.55 -1.18
CA TYR A 216 -19.25 9.07 0.14
C TYR A 216 -19.77 8.10 1.18
N GLN A 217 -19.02 7.95 2.28
CA GLN A 217 -19.40 7.18 3.45
C GLN A 217 -19.02 7.96 4.70
N GLU A 218 -19.85 7.84 5.72
CA GLU A 218 -19.61 8.38 7.06
C GLU A 218 -20.04 7.36 8.10
N TRP A 219 -19.27 7.24 9.18
CA TRP A 219 -19.59 6.37 10.31
C TRP A 219 -19.10 6.96 11.62
N PRO A 220 -19.75 6.64 12.75
CA PRO A 220 -19.32 7.13 14.05
C PRO A 220 -17.97 6.53 14.41
N ALA A 221 -17.07 7.39 14.89
CA ALA A 221 -15.78 6.99 15.43
C ALA A 221 -15.98 6.27 16.77
N ALA A 222 -15.09 5.32 17.07
CA ALA A 222 -15.09 4.66 18.37
C ALA A 222 -14.85 5.68 19.49
N GLU A 223 -15.42 5.45 20.69
CA GLU A 223 -15.19 6.35 21.82
C GLU A 223 -13.68 6.48 22.12
N GLY A 224 -13.14 7.70 22.03
CA GLY A 224 -11.74 8.01 22.29
C GLY A 224 -10.80 7.93 21.07
N SER A 225 -11.30 7.63 19.88
CA SER A 225 -10.48 7.60 18.66
C SER A 225 -10.46 8.97 17.97
N THR A 226 -9.54 9.84 18.38
CA THR A 226 -9.14 11.01 17.57
C THR A 226 -7.97 10.60 16.69
N GLY A 227 -8.05 10.87 15.38
CA GLY A 227 -6.99 10.53 14.41
C GLY A 227 -5.61 10.97 14.92
N GLY A 228 -4.71 10.00 15.14
CA GLY A 228 -3.35 10.25 15.58
C GLY A 228 -2.47 10.72 14.43
N LEU A 229 -1.46 11.53 14.70
CA LEU A 229 -0.38 11.74 13.73
C LEU A 229 0.54 10.50 13.76
N LEU A 230 0.77 9.88 12.60
CA LEU A 230 1.79 8.86 12.45
C LEU A 230 3.17 9.47 12.75
N PRO A 231 4.16 8.65 13.21
CA PRO A 231 5.52 9.11 13.51
C PRO A 231 6.25 9.82 12.36
N ASN A 232 5.73 9.67 11.14
CA ASN A 232 6.31 10.18 9.91
C ASN A 232 5.66 11.51 9.45
N GLY A 233 4.72 12.07 10.23
CA GLY A 233 3.97 13.27 9.86
C GLY A 233 2.75 13.02 8.97
N GLY A 234 2.47 11.76 8.60
CA GLY A 234 1.19 11.36 8.01
C GLY A 234 0.06 11.48 9.05
N ARG A 235 -1.13 11.90 8.64
CA ARG A 235 -2.32 11.84 9.51
C ARG A 235 -2.89 10.43 9.43
N GLN A 236 -3.08 9.77 10.56
CA GLN A 236 -3.84 8.53 10.66
C GLN A 236 -5.32 8.91 10.55
N PHE A 237 -5.82 9.00 9.32
CA PHE A 237 -7.23 9.28 9.07
C PHE A 237 -8.05 8.01 9.29
N GLY A 238 -8.42 7.78 10.55
CA GLY A 238 -9.57 6.96 10.91
C GLY A 238 -9.49 5.46 10.64
N GLU A 239 -10.48 4.80 11.21
CA GLU A 239 -10.58 3.36 11.43
C GLU A 239 -10.79 2.55 10.14
N ALA A 240 -10.51 3.05 8.93
CA ALA A 240 -10.71 2.26 7.72
C ALA A 240 -9.52 1.33 7.48
N MET A 241 -9.75 0.02 7.43
CA MET A 241 -8.71 -0.91 7.00
C MET A 241 -8.66 -1.00 5.48
N ARG A 242 -9.83 -1.10 4.86
CA ARG A 242 -9.96 -1.35 3.43
C ARG A 242 -11.24 -0.74 2.89
N THR A 243 -11.15 -0.03 1.77
CA THR A 243 -12.29 0.42 0.99
C THR A 243 -12.24 -0.24 -0.36
N VAL A 244 -13.36 -0.82 -0.79
CA VAL A 244 -13.51 -1.47 -2.10
C VAL A 244 -14.66 -0.86 -2.87
N ALA A 245 -14.51 -0.80 -4.19
CA ALA A 245 -15.63 -0.59 -5.10
C ALA A 245 -15.98 -1.91 -5.77
N LEU A 246 -17.28 -2.20 -5.82
CA LEU A 246 -17.85 -3.44 -6.31
C LEU A 246 -18.70 -3.18 -7.56
N ASP A 247 -18.64 -4.09 -8.53
CA ASP A 247 -19.60 -4.11 -9.63
C ASP A 247 -20.96 -4.72 -9.21
N VAL A 248 -21.90 -4.81 -10.16
CA VAL A 248 -23.24 -5.38 -9.93
C VAL A 248 -23.24 -6.85 -9.50
N GLN A 249 -22.12 -7.57 -9.68
CA GLN A 249 -21.96 -8.98 -9.32
C GLN A 249 -21.25 -9.15 -7.96
N GLY A 250 -20.86 -8.05 -7.32
CA GLY A 250 -20.08 -8.07 -6.08
C GLY A 250 -18.59 -8.31 -6.32
N THR A 251 -18.10 -8.17 -7.54
CA THR A 251 -16.68 -8.30 -7.85
C THR A 251 -15.95 -7.00 -7.53
N VAL A 252 -14.82 -7.11 -6.83
CA VAL A 252 -13.96 -5.96 -6.51
C VAL A 252 -13.33 -5.42 -7.80
N VAL A 253 -13.68 -4.20 -8.17
CA VAL A 253 -13.14 -3.49 -9.35
C VAL A 253 -12.14 -2.40 -8.98
N TRP A 254 -12.13 -1.98 -7.71
CA TRP A 254 -11.11 -1.08 -7.16
C TRP A 254 -10.98 -1.31 -5.66
N THR A 255 -9.80 -1.06 -5.11
CA THR A 255 -9.51 -1.17 -3.67
C THR A 255 -8.51 -0.11 -3.26
N GLU A 256 -8.68 0.38 -2.03
CA GLU A 256 -7.76 1.26 -1.30
C GLU A 256 -7.60 0.72 0.11
N PHE A 257 -6.41 0.81 0.67
CA PHE A 257 -6.18 0.47 2.08
C PHE A 257 -6.05 1.78 2.86
N GLY A 258 -6.70 1.88 4.01
CA GLY A 258 -6.65 3.11 4.79
C GLY A 258 -5.23 3.40 5.31
N GLY A 259 -4.80 4.65 5.19
CA GLY A 259 -3.66 5.19 5.92
C GLY A 259 -2.26 4.90 5.39
N ASN A 260 -1.91 5.42 4.22
CA ASN A 260 -0.50 5.74 3.89
C ASN A 260 -0.26 7.26 3.93
#